data_AF-A0A352DYM4-F1
#
_entry.id   AF-A0A352DYM4-F1
#
_cell.length_a   1.000
_cell.length_b   1.000
_cell.length_c   1.000
_cell.angle_alpha   90.00
_cell.angle_beta   90.00
_cell.angle_gamma   90.00
#
_symmetry.space_group_name_H-M   'P 1'
#
loop_
_entity.id
_entity.type
_entity.pdbx_description
1 polymer ?
#
loop_
_entity_poly.entity_id
_entity_poly.type
_entity_poly.pdbx_seq_one_letter_code
_entity_poly.pdbx_strand_id
1 'polypeptide(L)'
;MDAAADARPTRDVAIEGDTTAFIEELTGLVRLGARRGDLVVRAGEPGSAWSFDWVAGVITVDPDDLGALAPDLCRGLALHEAAHAAVTVLHELLRRDEIERLMPLLNVVEDIRIEVWMRARFPGAAPWIRAYNDVFYGLCRRQPPARSRQVQFLRGILELWWYG
;
A
#
# COMPACT_ATOMS: atom_id res chain seq x y z
N MET A 1 21.95 -25.41 6.74
CA MET A 1 20.57 -25.32 6.21
C MET A 1 19.69 -25.33 7.44
N ASP A 2 19.43 -24.15 7.99
CA ASP A 2 18.50 -23.99 9.13
C ASP A 2 17.47 -22.95 8.70
N ALA A 3 16.24 -23.40 8.54
CA ALA A 3 15.08 -22.56 8.29
C ALA A 3 14.67 -21.93 9.63
N ALA A 4 15.05 -20.68 9.84
CA ALA A 4 14.47 -19.88 10.91
C ALA A 4 13.00 -19.59 10.53
N ALA A 5 12.10 -20.31 11.18
CA ALA A 5 10.67 -20.05 11.13
C ALA A 5 10.39 -18.65 11.69
N ASP A 6 9.85 -17.78 10.84
CA ASP A 6 9.40 -16.44 11.18
C ASP A 6 8.12 -16.56 12.02
N ALA A 7 8.30 -16.63 13.34
CA ALA A 7 7.19 -16.68 14.29
C ALA A 7 6.61 -15.27 14.44
N ARG A 8 5.66 -14.91 13.56
CA ARG A 8 4.79 -13.77 13.81
C ARG A 8 3.96 -14.06 15.08
N PRO A 9 3.91 -13.14 16.05
CA PRO A 9 3.07 -13.32 17.22
C PRO A 9 1.60 -13.31 16.81
N THR A 10 0.93 -14.44 17.01
CA THR A 10 -0.53 -14.54 16.97
C THR A 10 -1.11 -13.66 18.08
N ARG A 11 -1.71 -12.53 17.69
CA ARG A 11 -2.56 -11.74 18.57
C ARG A 11 -3.98 -11.88 18.08
N ASP A 12 -4.73 -12.72 18.79
CA ASP A 12 -6.18 -12.78 18.72
C ASP A 12 -6.77 -11.46 19.22
N VAL A 13 -6.92 -10.50 18.31
CA VAL A 13 -7.86 -9.40 18.47
C VAL A 13 -8.80 -9.52 17.29
N ALA A 14 -9.72 -10.49 17.38
CA ALA A 14 -10.80 -10.61 16.42
C ALA A 14 -11.70 -9.37 16.56
N ILE A 15 -11.49 -8.39 15.69
CA ILE A 15 -12.53 -7.42 15.39
C ILE A 15 -13.54 -8.18 14.54
N GLU A 16 -14.52 -8.84 15.18
CA GLU A 16 -15.72 -9.33 14.50
C GLU A 16 -16.58 -8.13 14.10
N GLY A 17 -16.06 -7.31 13.18
CA GLY A 17 -16.85 -6.44 12.33
C GLY A 17 -17.21 -7.22 11.07
N ASP A 18 -18.34 -6.90 10.47
CA ASP A 18 -18.68 -7.45 9.16
C ASP A 18 -17.64 -6.98 8.13
N THR A 19 -16.68 -7.85 7.80
CA THR A 19 -15.65 -7.60 6.78
C THR A 19 -16.27 -7.09 5.49
N THR A 20 -17.48 -7.52 5.15
CA THR A 20 -18.25 -7.04 4.00
C THR A 20 -18.55 -5.54 4.13
N ALA A 21 -19.09 -5.11 5.27
CA ALA A 21 -19.40 -3.71 5.52
C ALA A 21 -18.14 -2.84 5.50
N PHE A 22 -17.01 -3.35 6.02
CA PHE A 22 -15.76 -2.60 5.97
C PHE A 22 -15.19 -2.50 4.54
N ILE A 23 -15.28 -3.57 3.74
CA ILE A 23 -14.92 -3.51 2.30
C ILE A 23 -15.82 -2.53 1.54
N GLU A 24 -17.11 -2.45 1.86
CA GLU A 24 -18.02 -1.46 1.28
C GLU A 24 -17.63 -0.02 1.67
N GLU A 25 -17.27 0.20 2.94
CA GLU A 25 -16.73 1.49 3.41
C GLU A 25 -15.47 1.87 2.63
N LEU A 26 -14.50 0.96 2.54
CA LEU A 26 -13.27 1.16 1.79
C LEU A 26 -13.57 1.43 0.31
N THR A 27 -14.53 0.73 -0.28
CA THR A 27 -14.98 0.98 -1.66
C THR A 27 -15.50 2.40 -1.84
N GLY A 28 -16.32 2.90 -0.92
CA GLY A 28 -16.77 4.29 -0.92
C GLY A 28 -15.61 5.29 -0.82
N LEU A 29 -14.66 5.01 0.06
CA LEU A 29 -13.48 5.83 0.29
C LEU A 29 -12.58 5.92 -0.95
N VAL A 30 -12.26 4.79 -1.59
CA VAL A 30 -11.38 4.77 -2.78
C VAL A 30 -12.04 5.48 -3.96
N ARG A 31 -13.36 5.34 -4.14
CA ARG A 31 -14.11 6.04 -5.19
C ARG A 31 -14.06 7.55 -5.00
N LEU A 32 -14.24 8.01 -3.76
CA LEU A 32 -14.14 9.42 -3.41
C LEU A 32 -12.71 9.94 -3.59
N GLY A 33 -11.73 9.17 -3.14
CA GLY A 33 -10.31 9.50 -3.22
C GLY A 33 -9.83 9.67 -4.67
N ALA A 34 -10.13 8.69 -5.51
CA ALA A 34 -9.74 8.69 -6.91
C ALA A 34 -10.65 9.53 -7.82
N ARG A 35 -11.81 9.98 -7.31
CA ARG A 35 -12.91 10.57 -8.11
C ARG A 35 -13.34 9.65 -9.26
N ARG A 36 -13.41 8.36 -8.98
CA ARG A 36 -13.71 7.29 -9.94
C ARG A 36 -14.80 6.39 -9.37
N GLY A 37 -16.01 6.46 -9.93
CA GLY A 37 -17.16 5.68 -9.45
C GLY A 37 -17.11 4.20 -9.80
N ASP A 38 -16.23 3.82 -10.73
CA ASP A 38 -16.03 2.47 -11.24
C ASP A 38 -15.15 1.59 -10.35
N LEU A 39 -14.39 2.17 -9.43
CA LEU A 39 -13.48 1.39 -8.57
C LEU A 39 -14.23 0.47 -7.62
N VAL A 40 -13.61 -0.68 -7.33
CA VAL A 40 -14.13 -1.68 -6.37
C VAL A 40 -12.98 -2.18 -5.50
N VAL A 41 -13.22 -2.30 -4.19
CA VAL A 41 -12.30 -2.99 -3.28
C VAL A 41 -12.73 -4.45 -3.14
N ARG A 42 -11.77 -5.38 -3.18
CA ARG A 42 -12.00 -6.81 -3.00
C ARG A 42 -10.93 -7.41 -2.10
N ALA A 43 -11.33 -8.34 -1.23
CA ALA A 43 -10.37 -9.18 -0.53
C ALA A 43 -9.68 -10.12 -1.54
N GLY A 44 -8.35 -10.18 -1.46
CA GLY A 44 -7.53 -11.15 -2.18
C GLY A 44 -7.36 -12.45 -1.40
N GLU A 45 -6.31 -13.18 -1.72
CA GLU A 45 -5.86 -14.33 -0.93
C GLU A 45 -5.11 -13.85 0.33
N PRO A 46 -5.15 -14.60 1.44
CA PRO A 46 -4.35 -14.29 2.64
C PRO A 46 -2.86 -14.11 2.32
N GLY A 47 -2.26 -13.02 2.82
CA GLY A 47 -0.86 -12.67 2.55
C GLY A 47 -0.61 -12.00 1.20
N SER A 48 -1.68 -11.66 0.46
CA SER A 48 -1.56 -10.85 -0.76
C SER A 48 -1.14 -9.41 -0.44
N ALA A 49 -0.52 -8.73 -1.40
CA ALA A 49 -0.22 -7.31 -1.24
C ALA A 49 -1.46 -6.46 -1.55
N TRP A 50 -1.58 -5.33 -0.85
CA TRP A 50 -2.44 -4.23 -1.31
C TRP A 50 -1.98 -3.79 -2.70
N SER A 51 -2.91 -3.72 -3.64
CA SER A 51 -2.58 -3.41 -5.03
C SER A 51 -3.76 -2.91 -5.83
N PHE A 52 -3.48 -2.01 -6.77
CA PHE A 52 -4.42 -1.54 -7.77
C PHE A 52 -4.18 -2.17 -9.15
N ASP A 53 -5.21 -2.83 -9.69
CA ASP A 53 -5.28 -3.27 -11.08
C ASP A 53 -5.91 -2.17 -11.95
N TRP A 54 -5.09 -1.50 -12.76
CA TRP A 54 -5.53 -0.41 -13.64
C TRP A 54 -6.42 -0.85 -14.80
N VAL A 55 -6.34 -2.12 -15.20
CA VAL A 55 -7.17 -2.67 -16.28
C VAL A 55 -8.56 -3.00 -15.75
N ALA A 56 -8.63 -3.65 -14.60
CA ALA A 56 -9.89 -4.09 -14.01
C ALA A 56 -10.59 -3.00 -13.17
N GLY A 57 -9.87 -1.97 -12.74
CA GLY A 57 -10.40 -0.99 -11.78
C GLY A 57 -10.62 -1.58 -10.39
N VAL A 58 -9.81 -2.57 -10.01
CA VAL A 58 -9.96 -3.33 -8.77
C VAL A 58 -8.79 -3.02 -7.84
N ILE A 59 -9.11 -2.70 -6.59
CA ILE A 59 -8.13 -2.64 -5.50
C ILE A 59 -8.26 -3.94 -4.71
N THR A 60 -7.18 -4.71 -4.66
CA THR A 60 -7.07 -5.93 -3.87
C THR A 60 -6.51 -5.59 -2.50
N VAL A 61 -7.11 -6.12 -1.44
CA VAL A 61 -6.65 -5.95 -0.05
C VAL A 61 -6.37 -7.31 0.57
N ASP A 62 -5.37 -7.36 1.46
CA ASP A 62 -5.08 -8.59 2.22
C ASP A 62 -6.19 -8.79 3.26
N PRO A 63 -6.95 -9.91 3.23
CA PRO A 63 -7.93 -10.20 4.26
C PRO A 63 -7.31 -10.33 5.66
N ASP A 64 -6.04 -10.74 5.78
CA ASP A 64 -5.35 -10.82 7.08
C ASP A 64 -5.14 -9.42 7.68
N ASP A 65 -4.82 -8.43 6.84
CA ASP A 65 -4.67 -7.05 7.28
C ASP A 65 -6.00 -6.45 7.75
N LEU A 66 -7.11 -6.80 7.12
CA LEU A 66 -8.44 -6.34 7.55
C LEU A 66 -8.79 -6.79 8.98
N GLY A 67 -8.31 -7.97 9.38
CA GLY A 67 -8.50 -8.50 10.74
C GLY A 67 -7.43 -8.04 11.73
N ALA A 68 -6.20 -7.80 11.28
CA ALA A 68 -5.05 -7.56 12.14
C ALA A 68 -4.68 -6.08 12.33
N LEU A 69 -4.92 -5.24 11.32
CA LEU A 69 -4.55 -3.82 11.36
C LEU A 69 -5.66 -2.97 11.98
N ALA A 70 -5.27 -1.85 12.58
CA ALA A 70 -6.23 -0.85 13.00
C ALA A 70 -7.00 -0.32 11.77
N PRO A 71 -8.32 -0.09 11.85
CA PRO A 71 -9.12 0.35 10.70
C PRO A 71 -8.59 1.59 9.98
N ASP A 72 -8.00 2.53 10.72
CA ASP A 72 -7.38 3.73 10.16
C ASP A 72 -6.14 3.44 9.30
N LEU A 73 -5.39 2.38 9.60
CA LEU A 73 -4.28 1.92 8.74
C LEU A 73 -4.83 1.38 7.42
N CYS A 74 -5.88 0.55 7.47
CA CYS A 74 -6.56 0.04 6.28
C CYS A 74 -7.15 1.17 5.43
N ARG A 75 -7.73 2.22 6.05
CA ARG A 75 -8.18 3.43 5.34
C ARG A 75 -7.03 4.17 4.67
N GLY A 76 -5.89 4.28 5.35
CA GLY A 76 -4.68 4.88 4.80
C GLY A 76 -4.14 4.11 3.58
N LEU A 77 -4.08 2.78 3.66
CA LEU A 77 -3.68 1.90 2.56
C LEU A 77 -4.69 1.95 1.40
N ALA A 78 -5.98 1.93 1.69
CA ALA A 78 -7.00 2.09 0.65
C ALA A 78 -6.86 3.43 -0.10
N LEU A 79 -6.62 4.53 0.62
CA LEU A 79 -6.38 5.84 -0.01
C LEU A 79 -5.07 5.89 -0.79
N HIS A 80 -4.03 5.14 -0.38
CA HIS A 80 -2.81 4.98 -1.13
C HIS A 80 -3.09 4.36 -2.51
N GLU A 81 -3.79 3.23 -2.56
CA GLU A 81 -4.18 2.59 -3.82
C GLU A 81 -5.12 3.48 -4.66
N ALA A 82 -6.04 4.21 -4.00
CA ALA A 82 -6.87 5.20 -4.69
C ALA A 82 -6.05 6.33 -5.31
N ALA A 83 -4.93 6.72 -4.70
CA ALA A 83 -4.04 7.73 -5.24
C ALA A 83 -3.31 7.23 -6.50
N HIS A 84 -2.86 5.97 -6.53
CA HIS A 84 -2.39 5.35 -7.77
C HIS A 84 -3.46 5.43 -8.87
N ALA A 85 -4.69 5.03 -8.56
CA ALA A 85 -5.80 5.08 -9.51
C ALA A 85 -6.14 6.49 -10.01
N ALA A 86 -5.81 7.53 -9.22
CA ALA A 86 -6.08 8.92 -9.53
C ALA A 86 -5.02 9.58 -10.42
N VAL A 87 -3.74 9.28 -10.17
CA VAL A 87 -2.64 10.08 -10.73
C VAL A 87 -1.53 9.28 -11.39
N THR A 88 -1.47 7.95 -11.26
CA THR A 88 -0.42 7.14 -11.90
C THR A 88 -0.77 6.87 -13.37
N VAL A 89 0.01 7.47 -14.26
CA VAL A 89 -0.17 7.38 -15.74
C VAL A 89 0.93 6.60 -16.44
N LEU A 90 1.83 5.94 -15.70
CA LEU A 90 2.99 5.25 -16.27
C LEU A 90 2.60 4.16 -17.28
N HIS A 91 1.45 3.51 -17.08
CA HIS A 91 0.89 2.51 -17.97
C HIS A 91 0.45 3.06 -19.34
N GLU A 92 0.21 4.36 -19.45
CA GLU A 92 -0.11 5.03 -20.71
C GLU A 92 1.15 5.48 -21.47
N LEU A 93 2.27 5.64 -20.76
CA LEU A 93 3.49 6.25 -21.30
C LEU A 93 4.57 5.23 -21.64
N LEU A 94 4.63 4.12 -20.90
CA LEU A 94 5.68 3.11 -21.01
C LEU A 94 5.12 1.82 -21.58
N ARG A 95 5.97 1.07 -22.29
CA ARG A 95 5.58 -0.27 -22.73
C ARG A 95 5.52 -1.21 -21.53
N ARG A 96 4.65 -2.21 -21.63
CA ARG A 96 4.46 -3.22 -20.57
C ARG A 96 5.76 -3.89 -20.12
N ASP A 97 6.63 -4.26 -21.06
CA ASP A 97 7.92 -4.89 -20.77
C ASP A 97 8.89 -3.96 -20.02
N GLU A 98 8.81 -2.65 -20.27
CA GLU A 98 9.60 -1.66 -19.53
C GLU A 98 9.07 -1.47 -18.11
N ILE A 99 7.75 -1.42 -17.96
CA ILE A 99 7.08 -1.34 -16.66
C ILE A 99 7.45 -2.55 -15.80
N GLU A 100 7.29 -3.77 -16.33
CA GLU A 100 7.62 -5.00 -15.60
C GLU A 100 9.10 -5.04 -15.17
N ARG A 101 10.01 -4.61 -16.06
CA ARG A 101 11.45 -4.57 -15.77
C ARG A 101 11.81 -3.53 -14.71
N LEU A 102 11.13 -2.39 -14.69
CA LEU A 102 11.44 -1.26 -13.82
C LEU A 102 10.50 -1.15 -12.61
N MET A 103 9.54 -2.06 -12.46
CA MET A 103 8.46 -1.97 -11.48
C MET A 103 8.93 -1.61 -10.07
N PRO A 104 9.99 -2.23 -9.50
CA PRO A 104 10.44 -1.88 -8.15
C PRO A 104 10.91 -0.42 -8.01
N LEU A 105 11.53 0.13 -9.05
CA LEU A 105 11.95 1.53 -9.07
C LEU A 105 10.77 2.46 -9.32
N LEU A 106 9.88 2.10 -10.24
CA LEU A 106 8.70 2.89 -10.56
C LEU A 106 7.79 3.00 -9.34
N ASN A 107 7.54 1.91 -8.61
CA ASN A 107 6.76 1.93 -7.37
C ASN A 107 7.40 2.87 -6.34
N VAL A 108 8.70 2.76 -6.07
CA VAL A 108 9.38 3.65 -5.10
C VAL A 108 9.19 5.13 -5.43
N VAL A 109 9.30 5.51 -6.71
CA VAL A 109 9.14 6.91 -7.13
C VAL A 109 7.67 7.32 -7.12
N GLU A 110 6.77 6.44 -7.54
CA GLU A 110 5.34 6.70 -7.58
C GLU A 110 4.75 6.81 -6.18
N ASP A 111 5.09 5.91 -5.26
CA ASP A 111 4.61 5.92 -3.87
C ASP A 111 4.94 7.26 -3.19
N ILE A 112 6.16 7.75 -3.39
CA ILE A 112 6.58 9.08 -2.93
C ILE A 112 5.67 10.17 -3.52
N ARG A 113 5.47 10.13 -4.85
CA ARG A 113 4.70 11.15 -5.57
C ARG A 113 3.22 11.14 -5.16
N ILE A 114 2.60 9.97 -5.10
CA ILE A 114 1.19 9.84 -4.75
C ILE A 114 0.94 10.21 -3.29
N GLU A 115 1.89 9.94 -2.39
CA GLU A 115 1.73 10.31 -1.00
C GLU A 115 1.86 11.81 -0.76
N VAL A 116 2.79 12.47 -1.46
CA VAL A 116 2.88 13.93 -1.45
C VAL A 116 1.56 14.52 -1.99
N TRP A 117 1.05 13.97 -3.09
CA TRP A 117 -0.25 14.37 -3.63
C TRP A 117 -1.40 14.13 -2.64
N MET A 118 -1.42 12.96 -1.98
CA MET A 118 -2.47 12.56 -1.04
C MET A 118 -2.51 13.48 0.19
N ARG A 119 -1.35 13.83 0.76
CA ARG A 119 -1.26 14.79 1.88
C ARG A 119 -1.78 16.18 1.51
N ALA A 120 -1.52 16.63 0.28
CA ALA A 120 -2.05 17.90 -0.21
C ALA A 120 -3.56 17.83 -0.50
N ARG A 121 -4.03 16.73 -1.09
CA ARG A 121 -5.41 16.55 -1.54
C ARG A 121 -6.38 16.23 -0.42
N PHE A 122 -5.92 15.47 0.58
CA PHE A 122 -6.70 14.99 1.73
C PHE A 122 -5.95 15.27 3.04
N PRO A 123 -5.89 16.54 3.50
CA PRO A 123 -5.19 16.88 4.73
C PRO A 123 -5.67 16.10 5.96
N GLY A 124 -6.97 15.75 5.99
CA GLY A 124 -7.56 14.93 7.05
C GLY A 124 -7.04 13.48 7.10
N ALA A 125 -6.49 12.95 6.01
CA ALA A 125 -5.89 11.62 5.96
C ALA A 125 -4.41 11.61 6.36
N ALA A 126 -3.79 12.77 6.59
CA ALA A 126 -2.38 12.87 6.96
C ALA A 126 -1.98 12.00 8.19
N PRO A 127 -2.81 11.89 9.25
CA PRO A 127 -2.51 11.00 10.37
C PRO A 127 -2.46 9.52 9.97
N TRP A 128 -3.34 9.08 9.07
CA TRP A 128 -3.37 7.70 8.59
C TRP A 128 -2.14 7.37 7.75
N ILE A 129 -1.76 8.30 6.86
CA ILE A 129 -0.56 8.18 6.01
C ILE A 129 0.69 8.02 6.86
N ARG A 130 0.81 8.88 7.87
CA ARG A 130 1.92 8.81 8.81
C ARG A 130 1.95 7.51 9.58
N ALA A 131 0.80 7.08 10.10
CA ALA A 131 0.71 5.87 10.90
C ALA A 131 1.15 4.61 10.14
N TYR A 132 0.68 4.41 8.90
CA TYR A 132 1.12 3.23 8.15
C TYR A 132 2.59 3.32 7.76
N ASN A 133 3.09 4.49 7.35
CA ASN A 133 4.50 4.65 7.01
C ASN A 133 5.44 4.45 8.19
N ASP A 134 5.08 4.93 9.37
CA ASP A 134 5.87 4.68 10.57
C ASP A 134 5.96 3.18 10.89
N VAL A 135 4.88 2.41 10.62
CA VAL A 135 4.91 0.95 10.74
C VAL A 135 5.80 0.33 9.65
N PHE A 136 5.54 0.61 8.37
CA PHE A 136 6.27 0.00 7.24
C PHE A 136 7.76 0.36 7.27
N TYR A 137 8.10 1.65 7.29
CA TYR A 137 9.49 2.08 7.31
C TYR A 137 10.18 1.78 8.64
N GLY A 138 9.45 1.74 9.75
CA GLY A 138 9.97 1.28 11.04
C GLY A 138 10.35 -0.21 11.01
N LEU A 139 9.55 -1.04 10.33
CA LEU A 139 9.87 -2.45 10.09
C LEU A 139 11.06 -2.60 9.15
N CYS A 140 11.06 -1.90 8.02
CA CYS A 140 12.19 -1.91 7.08
C CYS A 140 13.50 -1.53 7.77
N ARG A 141 13.51 -0.46 8.59
CA ARG A 141 14.70 0.02 9.29
C ARG A 141 15.31 -1.02 10.25
N ARG A 142 14.47 -1.86 10.86
CA ARG A 142 14.90 -2.93 11.78
C ARG A 142 15.46 -4.16 11.06
N GLN A 143 15.16 -4.33 9.77
CA GLN A 143 15.69 -5.44 8.98
C GLN A 143 17.15 -5.19 8.59
N PRO A 144 18.00 -6.24 8.61
CA PRO A 144 19.37 -6.14 8.15
C PRO A 144 19.41 -5.68 6.68
N PRO A 145 20.46 -4.97 6.24
CA PRO A 145 20.58 -4.55 4.85
C PRO A 145 20.49 -5.75 3.89
N ALA A 146 19.66 -5.61 2.85
CA ALA A 146 19.55 -6.64 1.81
C ALA A 146 20.89 -6.84 1.10
N ARG A 147 21.22 -8.05 0.67
CA ARG A 147 22.47 -8.29 -0.08
C ARG A 147 22.52 -7.57 -1.43
N SER A 148 21.35 -7.34 -2.05
CA SER A 148 21.23 -6.65 -3.33
C SER A 148 21.45 -5.15 -3.18
N ARG A 149 22.40 -4.61 -3.93
CA ARG A 149 22.65 -3.15 -4.01
C ARG A 149 21.45 -2.40 -4.58
N GLN A 150 20.69 -3.01 -5.48
CA GLN A 150 19.48 -2.39 -6.05
C GLN A 150 18.43 -2.21 -4.95
N VAL A 151 18.18 -3.24 -4.12
CA VAL A 151 17.24 -3.14 -3.00
C VAL A 151 17.71 -2.11 -1.98
N GLN A 152 19.01 -2.06 -1.66
CA GLN A 152 19.57 -1.03 -0.78
C GLN A 152 19.38 0.38 -1.36
N PHE A 153 19.58 0.56 -2.67
CA PHE A 153 19.39 1.84 -3.34
C PHE A 153 17.92 2.29 -3.27
N LEU A 154 16.98 1.42 -3.63
CA LEU A 154 15.54 1.70 -3.57
C LEU A 154 15.09 2.02 -2.15
N ARG A 155 15.51 1.21 -1.17
CA ARG A 155 15.23 1.46 0.24
C ARG A 155 15.81 2.79 0.72
N GLY A 156 17.02 3.14 0.27
CA GLY A 156 17.65 4.42 0.58
C GLY A 156 16.82 5.61 0.11
N ILE A 157 16.22 5.55 -1.09
CA ILE A 157 15.34 6.62 -1.59
C ILE A 157 14.15 6.83 -0.63
N LEU A 158 13.47 5.74 -0.27
CA LEU A 158 12.30 5.80 0.63
C LEU A 158 12.68 6.29 2.03
N GLU A 159 13.78 5.79 2.61
CA GLU A 159 14.25 6.20 3.93
C GLU A 159 14.67 7.67 3.96
N LEU A 160 15.37 8.16 2.94
CA LEU A 160 15.73 9.58 2.84
C LEU A 160 14.50 10.47 2.72
N TRP A 161 13.49 10.06 1.97
CA TRP A 161 12.28 10.85 1.81
C TRP A 161 11.40 10.86 3.08
N TRP A 162 11.32 9.73 3.80
CA TRP A 162 10.47 9.65 5.00
C TRP A 162 11.13 10.27 6.25
N TYR A 163 12.44 10.08 6.43
CA TYR A 163 13.15 10.49 7.65
C TYR A 163 14.12 11.66 7.50
N GLY A 164 14.46 12.05 6.26
CA GLY A 164 15.38 13.16 5.96
C GLY A 164 14.68 14.50 5.86
#